data_AF-A0A953UGC7-F1
#
_entry.id   AF-A0A953UGC7-F1
#
_cell.length_a   1.000
_cell.length_b   1.000
_cell.length_c   1.000
_cell.angle_alpha   90.00
_cell.angle_beta   90.00
_cell.angle_gamma   90.00
#
_symmetry.space_group_name_H-M   'P 1'
#
loop_
_entity.id
_entity.type
_entity.pdbx_description
1 polymer ?
#
loop_
_entity_poly.entity_id
_entity_poly.type
_entity_poly.pdbx_seq_one_letter_code
_entity_poly.pdbx_strand_id
1 'polypeptide(L)'
;MNTLLIILKIFPLVLAAVQAVEQAIPLPGQGNKKLELVLDVLKSAYDGSTELANQFSWDKLVAVVVPMIAKIVDLHNALGLFQKPVQTKTA
;
A
#
# COMPACT_ATOMS: atom_id res chain seq x y z
N MET A 1 -12.51 -21.24 2.75
CA MET A 1 -11.83 -21.76 1.54
C MET A 1 -11.53 -20.56 0.64
N ASN A 2 -10.37 -20.49 -0.04
CA ASN A 2 -9.89 -19.40 -0.93
C ASN A 2 -9.06 -18.23 -0.36
N THR A 3 -8.39 -18.34 0.79
CA THR A 3 -7.46 -17.27 1.25
C THR A 3 -6.41 -16.90 0.19
N LEU A 4 -5.88 -17.89 -0.52
CA LEU A 4 -4.89 -17.71 -1.60
C LEU A 4 -5.47 -16.96 -2.82
N LEU A 5 -6.71 -17.29 -3.21
CA LEU A 5 -7.41 -16.60 -4.31
C LEU A 5 -7.80 -15.16 -3.93
N ILE A 6 -8.10 -14.92 -2.65
CA ILE A 6 -8.39 -13.58 -2.14
C ILE A 6 -7.12 -12.73 -2.11
N ILE A 7 -5.99 -13.29 -1.65
CA ILE A 7 -4.68 -12.64 -1.72
C ILE A 7 -4.32 -12.26 -3.16
N LEU A 8 -4.52 -13.18 -4.12
CA LEU A 8 -4.25 -12.92 -5.54
C LEU A 8 -5.14 -11.82 -6.12
N LYS A 9 -6.39 -11.68 -5.65
CA LYS A 9 -7.30 -10.60 -6.06
C LYS A 9 -6.96 -9.26 -5.41
N ILE A 10 -6.46 -9.28 -4.17
CA ILE A 10 -6.07 -8.07 -3.41
C ILE A 10 -4.75 -7.51 -3.95
N PHE A 11 -3.83 -8.36 -4.39
CA PHE A 11 -2.52 -7.94 -4.91
C PHE A 11 -2.55 -6.80 -5.95
N PRO A 12 -3.30 -6.89 -7.06
CA PRO A 12 -3.37 -5.80 -8.04
C PRO A 12 -3.98 -4.53 -7.46
N LEU A 13 -4.90 -4.65 -6.50
CA LEU A 13 -5.52 -3.51 -5.82
C LEU A 13 -4.50 -2.76 -4.95
N VAL A 14 -3.71 -3.50 -4.18
CA VAL A 14 -2.65 -2.95 -3.33
C VAL A 14 -1.56 -2.30 -4.18
N LEU A 15 -1.17 -2.93 -5.29
CA LEU A 15 -0.23 -2.38 -6.26
C LEU A 15 -0.70 -1.04 -6.82
N ALA A 16 -1.95 -0.97 -7.29
CA ALA A 16 -2.54 0.26 -7.82
C ALA A 16 -2.64 1.36 -6.74
N ALA A 17 -3.02 1.01 -5.51
CA ALA A 17 -3.10 1.97 -4.41
C ALA A 17 -1.72 2.57 -4.07
N VAL A 18 -0.67 1.74 -3.99
CA VAL A 18 0.70 2.20 -3.72
C VAL A 18 1.19 3.13 -4.84
N GLN A 19 0.92 2.79 -6.10
CA GLN A 19 1.27 3.65 -7.24
C GLN A 19 0.50 4.96 -7.24
N ALA A 20 -0.80 4.94 -6.94
CA ALA A 20 -1.64 6.14 -6.89
C ALA A 20 -1.18 7.10 -5.77
N VAL A 21 -0.82 6.56 -4.60
CA VAL A 21 -0.28 7.37 -3.49
C VAL A 21 1.08 7.96 -3.84
N GLU A 22 1.95 7.19 -4.52
CA GLU A 22 3.22 7.74 -5.00
C GLU A 22 3.02 8.88 -6.01
N GLN A 23 2.09 8.73 -6.96
CA GLN A 23 1.78 9.76 -7.95
C GLN A 23 1.17 11.02 -7.32
N ALA A 24 0.27 10.85 -6.34
CA ALA A 24 -0.37 11.97 -5.64
C ALA A 24 0.60 12.69 -4.70
N ILE A 25 1.53 11.96 -4.08
CA ILE A 25 2.46 12.48 -3.08
C ILE A 25 3.87 11.95 -3.39
N PRO A 26 4.59 12.52 -4.38
CA PRO A 26 5.94 12.11 -4.75
C PRO A 26 6.98 12.71 -3.78
N LEU A 27 6.75 12.57 -2.47
CA LEU A 27 7.66 13.04 -1.43
C LEU A 27 8.56 11.89 -0.96
N PRO A 28 9.85 11.91 -1.30
CA PRO A 28 10.79 10.89 -0.87
C PRO A 28 11.07 10.99 0.63
N GLY A 29 11.36 9.86 1.26
CA GLY A 29 11.60 9.78 2.71
C GLY A 29 10.33 9.77 3.56
N GLN A 30 9.14 9.92 2.97
CA GLN A 30 7.85 9.88 3.69
C GLN A 30 7.12 8.53 3.53
N GLY A 31 7.87 7.44 3.33
CA GLY A 31 7.30 6.10 3.11
C GLY A 31 6.31 5.67 4.19
N ASN A 32 6.60 5.97 5.46
CA ASN A 32 5.70 5.67 6.57
C ASN A 32 4.36 6.41 6.47
N LYS A 33 4.37 7.70 6.09
CA LYS A 33 3.13 8.47 5.91
C LYS A 33 2.32 8.01 4.71
N LYS A 34 3.00 7.57 3.63
CA LYS A 34 2.33 6.98 2.46
C LYS A 34 1.69 5.64 2.81
N LEU A 35 2.39 4.80 3.57
CA LEU A 35 1.85 3.54 4.08
C LEU A 35 0.64 3.78 4.99
N GLU A 36 0.75 4.74 5.92
CA GLU A 36 -0.34 5.12 6.83
C GLU A 36 -1.58 5.58 6.04
N LEU A 37 -1.41 6.41 5.01
CA LEU A 37 -2.51 6.81 4.13
C LEU A 37 -3.17 5.61 3.42
N VAL A 38 -2.39 4.67 2.89
CA VAL A 38 -2.95 3.46 2.26
C VAL A 38 -3.72 2.63 3.28
N LEU A 39 -3.22 2.51 4.51
CA LEU A 39 -3.88 1.77 5.58
C LEU A 39 -5.15 2.47 6.06
N ASP A 40 -5.17 3.80 6.16
CA ASP A 40 -6.35 4.58 6.56
C ASP A 40 -7.48 4.49 5.53
N VAL A 41 -7.13 4.52 4.23
CA VAL A 41 -8.10 4.31 3.14
C VAL A 41 -8.65 2.89 3.19
N LEU A 42 -7.79 1.88 3.37
CA LEU A 42 -8.21 0.49 3.52
C LEU A 42 -9.09 0.30 4.76
N LYS A 43 -8.78 0.97 5.86
CA LYS A 43 -9.56 0.92 7.10
C LYS A 43 -10.95 1.52 6.88
N SER A 44 -11.02 2.67 6.21
CA SER A 44 -12.29 3.32 5.87
C SER A 44 -13.17 2.44 4.98
N ALA A 45 -12.57 1.76 4.00
CA ALA A 45 -13.28 0.82 3.13
C ALA A 45 -13.72 -0.45 3.87
N TYR A 46 -12.91 -0.95 4.81
CA TYR A 46 -13.23 -2.10 5.65
C TYR A 46 -14.36 -1.78 6.64
N ASP A 47 -14.28 -0.64 7.35
CA ASP A 47 -15.29 -0.20 8.32
C ASP A 47 -16.63 0.11 7.62
N GLY A 48 -16.59 0.56 6.36
CA GLY A 48 -17.76 0.78 5.51
C GLY A 48 -18.34 -0.49 4.85
N SER A 49 -17.68 -1.64 4.98
CA SER A 49 -18.08 -2.90 4.32
C SER A 49 -18.36 -4.01 5.33
N THR A 50 -19.65 -4.24 5.58
CA THR A 50 -20.11 -5.31 6.48
C THR A 50 -19.72 -6.70 5.96
N GLU A 51 -19.62 -6.88 4.65
CA GLU A 51 -19.23 -8.15 4.04
C GLU A 51 -17.75 -8.48 4.24
N LEU A 52 -16.86 -7.48 4.11
CA LEU A 52 -15.43 -7.67 4.40
C LEU A 52 -15.18 -7.96 5.87
N ALA A 53 -15.86 -7.24 6.77
CA ALA A 53 -15.76 -7.45 8.21
C ALA A 53 -16.24 -8.83 8.67
N ASN A 54 -17.22 -9.41 7.97
CA ASN A 54 -17.72 -10.76 8.25
C ASN A 54 -16.77 -11.87 7.74
N GLN A 55 -15.95 -11.58 6.72
CA GLN A 55 -15.06 -12.57 6.10
C GLN A 55 -13.62 -12.51 6.66
N PHE A 56 -13.16 -11.33 7.09
CA PHE A 56 -11.80 -11.11 7.55
C PHE A 56 -11.79 -10.21 8.78
N SER A 57 -11.04 -10.57 9.81
CA SER A 57 -10.70 -9.63 10.89
C SER A 57 -9.66 -8.63 10.39
N TRP A 58 -9.79 -7.37 10.77
CA TRP A 58 -8.84 -6.29 10.46
C TRP A 58 -7.37 -6.71 10.69
N ASP A 59 -7.05 -7.32 11.84
CA ASP A 59 -5.67 -7.73 12.17
C ASP A 59 -5.07 -8.72 11.17
N LYS A 60 -5.89 -9.67 10.67
CA LYS A 60 -5.46 -10.64 9.66
C LYS A 60 -5.26 -9.99 8.30
N LEU A 61 -6.07 -8.98 7.98
CA LEU A 61 -5.93 -8.22 6.74
C LEU A 61 -4.64 -7.39 6.76
N VAL A 62 -4.38 -6.67 7.85
CA VAL A 62 -3.16 -5.88 8.05
C VAL A 62 -1.91 -6.76 8.00
N ALA A 63 -1.93 -7.92 8.66
CA ALA A 63 -0.82 -8.87 8.68
C ALA A 63 -0.44 -9.41 7.27
N VAL A 64 -1.35 -9.35 6.30
CA VAL A 64 -1.12 -9.77 4.91
C VAL A 64 -0.76 -8.57 4.03
N VAL A 65 -1.46 -7.45 4.19
CA VAL A 65 -1.33 -6.29 3.30
C VAL A 65 -0.05 -5.50 3.58
N VAL A 66 0.36 -5.32 4.85
CA VAL A 66 1.57 -4.54 5.18
C VAL A 66 2.84 -5.15 4.56
N PRO A 67 3.12 -6.47 4.70
CA PRO A 67 4.28 -7.08 4.04
C PRO A 67 4.19 -7.04 2.50
N MET A 68 2.98 -7.06 1.96
CA MET A 68 2.77 -6.95 0.51
C MET A 68 3.11 -5.56 0.00
N ILE A 69 2.66 -4.50 0.69
CA ILE A 69 3.02 -3.11 0.38
C ILE A 69 4.54 -2.93 0.46
N ALA A 70 5.18 -3.45 1.52
CA ALA A 70 6.63 -3.36 1.66
C ALA A 70 7.37 -3.94 0.44
N LYS A 71 7.00 -5.15 -0.01
CA LYS A 71 7.60 -5.76 -1.21
C LYS A 71 7.38 -4.94 -2.48
N ILE A 72 6.19 -4.35 -2.63
CA ILE A 72 5.87 -3.50 -3.78
C ILE A 72 6.73 -2.22 -3.76
N VAL A 73 6.84 -1.58 -2.60
CA VAL A 73 7.68 -0.39 -2.39
C VAL A 73 9.16 -0.71 -2.66
N ASP A 74 9.67 -1.82 -2.13
CA ASP A 74 11.04 -2.27 -2.36
C ASP A 74 11.32 -2.50 -3.85
N LEU A 75 10.38 -3.15 -4.56
CA LEU A 75 10.51 -3.36 -6.00
C LEU A 75 10.51 -2.03 -6.78
N HIS A 76 9.61 -1.10 -6.48
CA HIS A 76 9.57 0.20 -7.15
C HIS A 76 10.82 1.04 -6.87
N ASN A 77 11.35 0.98 -5.64
CA ASN A 77 12.63 1.60 -5.28
C ASN A 77 13.80 0.99 -6.05
N ALA A 78 13.86 -0.35 -6.15
CA ALA A 78 14.90 -1.07 -6.88
C ALA A 78 14.87 -0.76 -8.39
N LEU A 79 13.67 -0.60 -8.95
CA LEU A 79 13.46 -0.23 -10.35
C LEU A 79 13.63 1.28 -10.62
N GLY A 80 13.81 2.09 -9.57
CA GLY A 80 13.92 3.55 -9.70
C GLY A 80 12.62 4.23 -10.15
N LEU A 81 11.47 3.56 -9.99
CA LEU A 81 10.15 4.10 -10.34
C LEU A 81 9.68 5.17 -9.37
N PHE A 82 10.16 5.13 -8.12
CA PHE A 82 9.90 6.17 -7.14
C PHE A 82 10.92 7.29 -7.26
N GLN A 83 10.41 8.52 -7.32
CA GLN A 83 11.24 9.72 -7.43
C GLN A 83 12.16 9.80 -6.22
N LYS A 84 13.47 9.61 -6.43
CA LYS A 84 14.46 9.94 -5.41
C LYS A 84 14.44 11.44 -5.16
N PRO A 85 14.75 11.91 -3.94
CA PRO A 85 14.85 13.34 -3.70
C PRO A 85 15.81 13.94 -4.71
N VAL A 86 15.31 14.89 -5.50
CA VAL A 86 16.17 15.82 -6.20
C VAL A 86 16.88 16.57 -5.09
N GLN A 87 18.10 16.15 -4.79
CA GLN A 87 18.99 16.87 -3.90
C GLN A 87 19.35 18.14 -4.68
N THR A 88 18.58 19.20 -4.48
CA THR A 88 18.86 20.52 -5.04
C THR A 88 20.23 20.91 -4.50
N LYS A 89 21.26 20.73 -5.32
CA LYS A 89 22.62 21.15 -5.00
C LYS A 89 22.56 22.67 -4.91
N THR A 90 22.55 23.21 -3.69
CA THR A 90 22.77 24.63 -3.46
C THR A 90 24.13 24.96 -4.04
N ALA A 91 24.11 25.72 -5.14
CA ALA A 91 25.29 26.27 -5.78
C ALA A 91 25.87 27.41 -4.94
#